data_AF-A0A2W6WAG5-F1
#
_entry.id   AF-A0A2W6WAG5-F1
#
_cell.length_a   1.000
_cell.length_b   1.000
_cell.length_c   1.000
_cell.angle_alpha   90.00
_cell.angle_beta   90.00
_cell.angle_gamma   90.00
#
_symmetry.space_group_name_H-M   'P 1'
#
loop_
_entity.id
_entity.type
_entity.pdbx_description
1 polymer ?
#
loop_
_entity_poly.entity_id
_entity_poly.type
_entity_poly.pdbx_seq_one_letter_code
_entity_poly.pdbx_strand_id
1 'polypeptide(L)'
;MVFRFSAVPAAVLIAGIFAGPALAAPVEELGYNRGSLGVSAILSADFGTAEAQLNNHGNGVKASDPLRLINLGNVYAGTGRLFDAQNLYMSVLRQPAVEVTTADGAITDTHEVAQMALRRVQVVAAAR
;
A
#
# COMPACT_ATOMS: atom_id res chain seq x y z
N MET A 1 26.51 -4.58 -28.68
CA MET A 1 25.79 -5.53 -27.80
C MET A 1 25.17 -4.70 -26.69
N VAL A 2 23.90 -4.31 -26.83
CA VAL A 2 23.22 -3.41 -25.89
C VAL A 2 22.57 -4.29 -24.82
N PHE A 3 23.11 -4.28 -23.61
CA PHE A 3 22.47 -4.89 -22.45
C PHE A 3 21.18 -4.11 -22.17
N ARG A 4 20.05 -4.69 -22.53
CA ARG A 4 18.74 -4.19 -22.12
C ARG A 4 18.57 -4.61 -20.66
N PHE A 5 18.63 -3.65 -19.74
CA PHE A 5 18.17 -3.86 -18.38
C PHE A 5 16.68 -4.22 -18.46
N SER A 6 16.35 -5.48 -18.20
CA SER A 6 14.96 -5.86 -17.88
C SER A 6 14.66 -5.22 -16.53
N ALA A 7 13.96 -4.09 -16.55
CA ALA A 7 13.24 -3.61 -15.38
C ALA A 7 12.21 -4.68 -15.03
N VAL A 8 12.42 -5.38 -13.92
CA VAL A 8 11.40 -6.24 -13.34
C VAL A 8 10.33 -5.30 -12.77
N PRO A 9 9.09 -5.29 -13.27
CA PRO A 9 8.02 -4.53 -12.63
C PRO A 9 7.79 -5.18 -11.26
N ALA A 10 8.07 -4.44 -10.19
CA ALA A 10 8.04 -4.94 -8.83
C ALA A 10 7.17 -4.04 -7.97
N ALA A 11 5.97 -4.53 -7.64
CA ALA A 11 5.26 -4.36 -6.37
C ALA A 11 3.83 -4.86 -6.55
N VAL A 12 3.23 -5.62 -5.64
CA VAL A 12 1.77 -5.89 -5.63
C VAL A 12 1.13 -5.02 -4.53
N LEU A 13 0.03 -4.31 -4.81
CA LEU A 13 -0.54 -3.29 -3.93
C LEU A 13 -2.05 -3.03 -4.05
N ILE A 14 -2.72 -2.98 -2.91
CA ILE A 14 -4.11 -2.51 -2.73
C ILE A 14 -5.20 -3.51 -3.07
N ALA A 15 -5.73 -4.01 -1.96
CA ALA A 15 -6.96 -4.75 -1.80
C ALA A 15 -8.14 -4.13 -2.57
N GLY A 16 -8.53 -4.77 -3.67
CA GLY A 16 -9.88 -4.68 -4.21
C GLY A 16 -10.81 -5.59 -3.39
N ILE A 17 -11.85 -5.01 -2.78
CA ILE A 17 -12.90 -5.76 -2.09
C ILE A 17 -13.79 -6.43 -3.16
N PHE A 18 -13.39 -7.58 -3.69
CA PHE A 18 -14.30 -8.48 -4.42
C PHE A 18 -14.03 -9.92 -4.01
N ALA A 19 -15.03 -10.52 -3.34
CA ALA A 19 -14.98 -11.88 -2.84
C ALA A 19 -15.38 -12.89 -3.94
N GLY A 20 -14.42 -13.71 -4.37
CA GLY A 20 -14.64 -14.98 -5.06
C GLY A 20 -13.65 -16.02 -4.50
N PRO A 21 -13.94 -17.32 -4.54
CA PRO A 21 -13.04 -18.35 -4.01
C PRO A 21 -11.89 -18.56 -5.00
N ALA A 22 -10.95 -17.62 -5.03
CA ALA A 22 -9.64 -17.86 -5.59
C ALA A 22 -8.81 -18.58 -4.53
N LEU A 23 -8.18 -19.70 -4.90
CA LEU A 23 -7.12 -20.30 -4.10
C LEU A 23 -6.16 -19.16 -3.71
N ALA A 24 -6.06 -18.88 -2.41
CA ALA A 24 -5.27 -17.77 -1.90
C ALA A 24 -3.79 -18.04 -2.17
N ALA A 25 -3.33 -17.70 -3.37
CA ALA A 25 -1.91 -17.58 -3.64
C ALA A 25 -1.34 -16.64 -2.56
N PRO A 26 -0.19 -16.99 -1.94
CA PRO A 26 0.42 -16.11 -0.95
C PRO A 26 0.66 -14.75 -1.60
N VAL A 27 0.03 -13.70 -1.06
CA VAL A 27 0.27 -12.35 -1.55
C VAL A 27 1.72 -11.98 -1.24
N GLU A 28 2.48 -11.73 -2.29
CA GLU A 28 3.92 -11.52 -2.21
C GLU A 28 4.25 -10.02 -2.23
N GLU A 29 5.08 -9.58 -1.29
CA GLU A 29 5.60 -8.21 -1.23
C GLU A 29 6.82 -8.11 -2.16
N LEU A 30 6.58 -8.05 -3.47
CA LEU A 30 7.65 -8.06 -4.48
C LEU A 30 8.65 -6.91 -4.27
N GLY A 31 9.93 -7.25 -4.12
CA GLY A 31 10.99 -6.27 -3.84
C GLY A 31 11.17 -5.93 -2.35
N TYR A 32 10.41 -6.58 -1.47
CA TYR A 32 10.40 -6.34 -0.04
C TYR A 32 10.52 -7.65 0.75
N ASN A 33 10.98 -7.58 2.00
CA ASN A 33 10.94 -8.72 2.90
C ASN A 33 9.49 -9.03 3.27
N ARG A 34 9.10 -10.31 3.30
CA ARG A 34 7.73 -10.71 3.67
C ARG A 34 7.29 -10.10 5.00
N GLY A 35 6.15 -9.41 4.99
CA GLY A 35 5.54 -8.80 6.16
C GLY A 35 6.12 -7.44 6.53
N SER A 36 6.97 -6.86 5.68
CA SER A 36 7.52 -5.52 5.90
C SER A 36 6.57 -4.40 5.44
N LEU A 37 5.67 -4.71 4.50
CA LEU A 37 4.61 -3.80 4.05
C LEU A 37 3.23 -4.11 4.64
N GLY A 38 3.11 -5.15 5.45
CA GLY A 38 1.88 -5.52 6.17
C GLY A 38 0.73 -5.97 5.27
N VAL A 39 1.01 -6.40 4.03
CA VAL A 39 -0.03 -6.63 3.02
C VAL A 39 -1.02 -7.72 3.45
N SER A 40 -0.53 -8.87 3.92
CA SER A 40 -1.40 -9.96 4.38
C SER A 40 -2.25 -9.59 5.58
N ALA A 41 -1.72 -8.78 6.51
CA ALA A 41 -2.45 -8.33 7.68
C ALA A 41 -3.55 -7.33 7.29
N ILE A 42 -3.27 -6.40 6.36
CA ILE A 42 -4.25 -5.47 5.80
C ILE A 42 -5.40 -6.23 5.10
N LEU A 43 -5.08 -7.24 4.29
CA LEU A 43 -6.09 -8.03 3.57
C LEU A 43 -7.03 -8.80 4.50
N SER A 44 -6.52 -9.24 5.66
CA SER A 44 -7.30 -9.91 6.70
C SER A 44 -7.97 -8.94 7.69
N ALA A 45 -7.89 -7.62 7.45
CA ALA A 45 -8.34 -6.56 8.36
C ALA A 45 -7.71 -6.60 9.77
N ASP A 46 -6.56 -7.26 9.92
CA ASP A 46 -5.76 -7.25 11.15
C ASP A 46 -4.87 -5.99 11.16
N PHE A 47 -5.52 -4.86 11.42
CA PHE A 47 -4.87 -3.55 11.40
C PHE A 47 -3.82 -3.38 12.52
N GLY A 48 -3.96 -4.11 13.64
CA GLY A 48 -2.98 -4.08 14.72
C GLY A 48 -1.65 -4.71 14.31
N THR A 49 -1.69 -5.91 13.72
CA THR A 49 -0.48 -6.56 13.17
C THR A 49 0.12 -5.73 12.04
N ALA A 50 -0.71 -5.19 11.15
CA ALA A 50 -0.26 -4.35 10.04
C ALA A 50 0.47 -3.08 10.52
N GLU A 51 -0.10 -2.36 11.49
CA GLU A 51 0.53 -1.15 12.05
C GLU A 51 1.88 -1.48 12.70
N ALA A 52 1.95 -2.57 13.48
CA ALA A 52 3.19 -3.01 14.12
C ALA A 52 4.28 -3.35 13.09
N GLN A 53 3.92 -4.05 12.02
CA GLN A 53 4.81 -4.39 10.92
C GLN A 53 5.32 -3.16 10.18
N LEU A 54 4.41 -2.23 9.85
CA LEU A 54 4.74 -0.99 9.14
C LEU A 54 5.59 -0.06 10.01
N ASN A 55 5.40 -0.03 11.33
CA ASN A 55 6.21 0.79 12.25
C ASN A 55 7.54 0.14 12.67
N ASN A 56 7.82 -1.10 12.25
CA ASN A 56 9.09 -1.75 12.53
C ASN A 56 10.23 -1.19 11.66
N HIS A 57 11.01 -0.27 12.19
CA HIS A 57 12.18 0.31 11.51
C HIS A 57 13.33 -0.69 11.24
N GLY A 58 13.30 -1.87 11.86
CA GLY A 58 14.31 -2.93 11.65
C GLY A 58 14.06 -3.80 10.42
N ASN A 59 12.96 -3.62 9.70
CA ASN A 59 12.59 -4.47 8.55
C ASN A 59 13.28 -4.09 7.22
N GLY A 60 14.07 -3.01 7.21
CA GLY A 60 14.80 -2.50 6.05
C GLY A 60 14.03 -1.53 5.15
N VAL A 61 12.75 -1.26 5.45
CA VAL A 61 11.91 -0.34 4.68
C VAL A 61 12.02 1.07 5.27
N LYS A 62 12.35 2.05 4.42
CA LYS A 62 12.47 3.44 4.85
C LYS A 62 11.13 3.96 5.35
N ALA A 63 11.15 4.80 6.39
CA ALA A 63 9.92 5.41 6.90
C ALA A 63 9.18 6.24 5.83
N SER A 64 9.94 6.83 4.91
CA SER A 64 9.44 7.61 3.77
C SER A 64 9.09 6.76 2.56
N ASP A 65 9.24 5.42 2.57
CA ASP A 65 8.89 4.60 1.42
C ASP A 65 7.42 4.79 1.03
N PRO A 66 7.11 5.09 -0.26
CA PRO A 66 5.75 5.44 -0.64
C PRO A 66 4.75 4.30 -0.48
N LEU A 67 5.17 3.04 -0.66
CA LEU A 67 4.31 1.87 -0.47
C LEU A 67 4.01 1.66 1.02
N ARG A 68 5.02 1.83 1.89
CA ARG A 68 4.84 1.84 3.35
C ARG A 68 3.84 2.91 3.79
N LEU A 69 3.97 4.13 3.26
CA LEU A 69 3.07 5.24 3.59
C LEU A 69 1.64 4.98 3.10
N ILE A 70 1.45 4.44 1.89
CA ILE A 70 0.14 4.04 1.37
C ILE A 70 -0.50 2.99 2.29
N ASN A 71 0.25 1.95 2.64
CA ASN A 71 -0.27 0.87 3.48
C ASN A 71 -0.59 1.34 4.89
N LEU A 72 0.25 2.19 5.50
CA LEU A 72 -0.06 2.79 6.79
C LEU A 72 -1.26 3.72 6.71
N GLY A 73 -1.42 4.45 5.59
CA GLY A 73 -2.63 5.23 5.32
C GLY A 73 -3.88 4.35 5.28
N ASN A 74 -3.81 3.19 4.63
CA ASN A 74 -4.93 2.23 4.56
C ASN A 74 -5.30 1.67 5.94
N VAL A 75 -4.29 1.36 6.76
CA VAL A 75 -4.48 0.94 8.17
C VAL A 75 -5.17 2.04 8.98
N TYR A 76 -4.75 3.30 8.81
CA TYR A 76 -5.33 4.44 9.52
C TYR A 76 -6.75 4.75 9.04
N ALA A 77 -7.03 4.62 7.75
CA ALA A 77 -8.38 4.72 7.22
C ALA A 77 -9.28 3.61 7.79
N GLY A 78 -8.81 2.36 7.81
CA GLY A 78 -9.54 1.20 8.34
C GLY A 78 -9.84 1.28 9.85
N THR A 79 -9.00 1.97 10.61
CA THR A 79 -9.19 2.22 12.06
C THR A 79 -9.92 3.53 12.36
N GLY A 80 -10.37 4.27 11.33
CA GLY A 80 -11.12 5.52 11.49
C GLY A 80 -10.26 6.76 11.78
N ARG A 81 -8.93 6.64 11.77
CA ARG A 81 -7.94 7.73 11.90
C ARG A 81 -7.78 8.49 10.58
N LEU A 82 -8.88 9.08 10.09
CA LEU A 82 -8.97 9.63 8.74
C LEU A 82 -8.00 10.79 8.48
N PHE A 83 -7.74 11.64 9.48
CA PHE A 83 -6.79 12.75 9.35
C PHE A 83 -5.35 12.25 9.15
N ASP A 84 -4.93 11.26 9.93
CA ASP A 84 -3.59 10.66 9.80
C ASP A 84 -3.45 9.96 8.44
N ALA A 85 -4.49 9.25 7.99
CA ALA A 85 -4.52 8.62 6.68
C ALA A 85 -4.34 9.64 5.55
N GLN A 86 -5.09 10.75 5.60
CA GLN A 86 -4.96 11.85 4.63
C GLN A 86 -3.53 12.40 4.58
N ASN A 87 -2.90 12.65 5.74
CA ASN A 87 -1.53 13.16 5.81
C ASN A 87 -0.52 12.21 5.17
N LEU A 88 -0.69 10.89 5.36
CA LEU A 88 0.18 9.88 4.75
C LEU A 88 0.03 9.86 3.22
N TYR A 89 -1.20 9.86 2.70
CA TYR A 89 -1.41 9.92 1.24
C TYR A 89 -0.86 11.21 0.62
N MET A 90 -1.08 12.36 1.27
CA MET A 90 -0.47 13.61 0.83
C MET A 90 1.06 13.58 0.86
N SER A 91 1.66 12.81 1.77
CA SER A 91 3.12 12.63 1.85
C SER A 91 3.66 11.82 0.68
N VAL A 92 2.90 10.83 0.18
CA VAL A 92 3.24 10.07 -1.03
C VAL A 92 3.27 10.98 -2.26
N LEU A 93 2.29 11.89 -2.38
CA LEU A 93 2.20 12.84 -3.50
C LEU A 93 3.37 13.84 -3.57
N ARG A 94 4.18 13.95 -2.51
CA ARG A 94 5.40 14.79 -2.48
C ARG A 94 6.67 14.03 -2.85
N GLN A 95 6.57 12.75 -3.18
CA GLN A 95 7.70 11.89 -3.53
C GLN A 95 7.68 11.56 -5.02
N PRO A 96 8.78 11.01 -5.58
CA PRO A 96 8.74 10.42 -6.91
C PRO A 96 7.68 9.31 -6.99
N ALA A 97 6.89 9.31 -8.07
CA ALA A 97 5.97 8.22 -8.35
C ALA A 97 6.76 6.94 -8.65
N VAL A 98 6.25 5.80 -8.18
CA VAL A 98 6.84 4.48 -8.38
C VAL A 98 5.76 3.59 -8.98
N GLU A 99 6.12 2.81 -10.00
CA GLU A 99 5.22 1.82 -10.59
C GLU A 99 4.88 0.73 -9.56
N VAL A 100 3.61 0.38 -9.48
CA VAL A 100 3.11 -0.68 -8.61
C VAL A 100 2.08 -1.51 -9.37
N THR A 101 2.18 -2.83 -9.29
CA THR A 101 1.08 -3.74 -9.58
C THR A 101 0.12 -3.71 -8.41
N THR A 102 -1.19 -3.90 -8.64
CA THR A 102 -2.21 -3.90 -7.60
C THR A 102 -2.62 -5.29 -7.16
N ALA A 103 -3.44 -5.45 -6.10
CA ALA A 103 -3.85 -6.78 -5.65
C ALA A 103 -4.74 -7.51 -6.68
N ASP A 104 -5.43 -6.77 -7.55
CA ASP A 104 -6.17 -7.28 -8.71
C ASP A 104 -5.30 -7.42 -9.98
N GLY A 105 -3.99 -7.18 -9.87
CA GLY A 105 -3.02 -7.38 -10.95
C GLY A 105 -2.88 -6.22 -11.94
N ALA A 106 -3.55 -5.08 -11.73
CA ALA A 106 -3.39 -3.91 -12.59
C ALA A 106 -2.04 -3.22 -12.32
N ILE A 107 -1.43 -2.61 -13.34
CA ILE A 107 -0.20 -1.82 -13.16
C ILE A 107 -0.59 -0.35 -13.15
N THR A 108 -0.15 0.38 -12.13
CA THR A 108 -0.41 1.80 -11.87
C THR A 108 0.82 2.42 -11.20
N ASP A 109 0.70 3.63 -10.64
CA ASP A 109 1.74 4.28 -9.88
C ASP A 109 1.26 4.75 -8.49
N THR A 110 2.21 4.98 -7.59
CA THR A 110 1.94 5.39 -6.21
C THR A 110 1.19 6.71 -6.09
N HIS A 111 1.26 7.63 -7.05
CA HIS A 111 0.48 8.87 -7.03
C HIS A 111 -0.97 8.60 -7.36
N GLU A 112 -1.26 7.87 -8.44
CA GLU A 112 -2.63 7.51 -8.82
C GLU A 112 -3.35 6.80 -7.65
N VAL A 113 -2.66 5.82 -7.07
CA VAL A 113 -3.07 5.13 -5.85
C VAL A 113 -3.38 6.09 -4.70
N ALA A 114 -2.45 6.98 -4.35
CA ALA A 114 -2.60 7.88 -3.22
C ALA A 114 -3.74 8.89 -3.45
N GLN A 115 -3.93 9.35 -4.67
CA GLN A 115 -5.04 10.23 -5.03
C GLN A 115 -6.40 9.52 -4.90
N MET A 116 -6.50 8.27 -5.34
CA MET A 116 -7.72 7.47 -5.17
C MET A 116 -8.05 7.27 -3.70
N ALA A 117 -7.07 6.91 -2.89
CA ALA A 117 -7.25 6.70 -1.46
C ALA A 117 -7.60 8.00 -0.72
N LEU A 118 -6.95 9.10 -1.06
CA LEU A 118 -7.23 10.43 -0.51
C LEU A 118 -8.67 10.87 -0.79
N ARG A 119 -9.14 10.74 -2.04
CA ARG A 119 -10.53 11.05 -2.41
C ARG A 119 -11.53 10.24 -1.57
N ARG A 120 -11.28 8.94 -1.40
CA ARG A 120 -12.15 8.06 -0.58
C ARG A 120 -12.20 8.53 0.87
N VAL A 121 -11.05 8.79 1.49
CA VAL A 121 -11.00 9.24 2.89
C VAL A 121 -11.67 10.60 3.09
N GLN A 122 -11.52 11.52 2.14
CA GLN A 122 -12.20 12.83 2.18
C GLN A 122 -13.72 12.70 2.14
N VAL A 123 -14.25 11.82 1.28
CA VAL A 123 -15.69 11.56 1.23
C VAL A 123 -16.20 10.98 2.55
N VAL A 124 -15.48 10.00 3.12
CA VAL A 124 -15.87 9.41 4.42
C VAL A 124 -15.78 10.43 5.55
N ALA A 125 -14.74 11.28 5.56
CA ALA A 125 -14.57 12.30 6.59
C ALA A 125 -15.66 13.38 6.51
N ALA A 126 -16.09 13.78 5.32
CA ALA A 126 -17.16 14.75 5.13
C ALA A 126 -18.57 14.23 5.49
N ALA A 127 -18.73 12.91 5.53
CA ALA A 127 -19.99 12.25 5.90
C ALA A 127 -20.14 12.00 7.42
N ARG A 128 -19.14 12.38 8.23
CA ARG A 128 -19.14 12.30 9.70
C ARG A 128 -19.47 13.64 10.31
#